data_AF-A0A5N8WU14-F1
#
_entry.id   AF-A0A5N8WU14-F1
#
_cell.length_a   1.000
_cell.length_b   1.000
_cell.length_c   1.000
_cell.angle_alpha   90.00
_cell.angle_beta   90.00
_cell.angle_gamma   90.00
#
_symmetry.space_group_name_H-M   'P 1'
#
loop_
_entity.id
_entity.type
_entity.pdbx_description
1 polymer ?
#
loop_
_entity_poly.entity_id
_entity_poly.type
_entity_poly.pdbx_seq_one_letter_code
_entity_poly.pdbx_strand_id
1 'polypeptide(L)'
;MDARLNYFASPTAGKVLKYFMSAGKALKDSPLPAVTQELVALRVSQINGCAACIDMHTKEAAAAGETAVRLNLVAAWREATVFTEAERAALELAEEGTRVADAARGVSDEVWACAAKYYDEEQLTALVILVSFMNLANRLNIITQQPAGNYEAGQFH
;
A
#
# COMPACT_ATOMS: atom_id res chain seq x y z
N MET A 1 0.46 -23.20 -5.95
CA MET A 1 0.24 -23.08 -4.50
C MET A 1 -1.19 -22.64 -4.34
N ASP A 2 -1.95 -23.29 -3.46
CA ASP A 2 -3.37 -22.99 -3.27
C ASP A 2 -3.56 -22.10 -2.04
N ALA A 3 -4.60 -21.28 -2.05
CA ALA A 3 -4.97 -20.49 -0.90
C ALA A 3 -5.40 -21.40 0.26
N ARG A 4 -5.00 -21.05 1.49
CA ARG A 4 -5.42 -21.74 2.73
C ARG A 4 -6.92 -21.58 2.98
N LEU A 5 -7.49 -20.44 2.58
CA LEU A 5 -8.90 -20.13 2.72
C LEU A 5 -9.37 -19.33 1.51
N ASN A 6 -10.34 -19.86 0.77
CA ASN A 6 -11.09 -19.08 -0.21
C ASN A 6 -12.17 -18.27 0.52
N TYR A 7 -11.77 -17.15 1.12
CA TYR A 7 -12.72 -16.32 1.86
C TYR A 7 -13.71 -15.61 0.93
N PHE A 8 -13.40 -15.42 -0.35
CA PHE A 8 -14.33 -14.81 -1.32
C PHE A 8 -15.63 -15.61 -1.50
N ALA A 9 -15.60 -16.93 -1.30
CA ALA A 9 -16.80 -17.78 -1.35
C ALA A 9 -17.65 -17.73 -0.06
N SER A 10 -17.18 -17.07 1.01
CA SER A 10 -17.88 -17.03 2.28
C SER A 10 -18.99 -15.97 2.30
N PRO A 11 -20.20 -16.28 2.80
CA PRO A 11 -21.26 -15.28 3.01
C PRO A 11 -20.84 -14.14 3.94
N THR A 12 -19.97 -14.44 4.93
CA THR A 12 -19.42 -13.42 5.84
C THR A 12 -18.54 -12.44 5.08
N ALA A 13 -17.65 -12.96 4.21
CA ALA A 13 -16.80 -12.13 3.40
C ALA A 13 -17.61 -11.28 2.42
N GLY A 14 -18.65 -11.81 1.77
CA GLY A 14 -19.52 -11.00 0.90
C GLY A 14 -20.11 -9.75 1.59
N LYS A 15 -20.45 -9.86 2.87
CA LYS A 15 -20.96 -8.73 3.67
C LYS A 15 -19.90 -7.71 4.06
N VAL A 16 -18.67 -8.16 4.35
CA VAL A 16 -17.58 -7.31 4.86
C VAL A 16 -16.73 -6.76 3.72
N LEU A 17 -16.37 -7.60 2.74
CA LEU A 17 -15.54 -7.24 1.60
C LEU A 17 -16.16 -6.12 0.76
N LYS A 18 -17.50 -6.02 0.68
CA LYS A 18 -18.12 -4.88 -0.03
C LYS A 18 -17.68 -3.53 0.58
N TYR A 19 -17.60 -3.42 1.92
CA TYR A 19 -17.16 -2.20 2.59
C TYR A 19 -15.67 -1.98 2.43
N PHE A 20 -14.89 -3.07 2.47
CA PHE A 20 -13.46 -3.03 2.19
C PHE A 20 -13.18 -2.51 0.77
N MET A 21 -13.88 -3.02 -0.25
CA MET A 21 -13.77 -2.56 -1.63
C MET A 21 -14.25 -1.11 -1.79
N SER A 22 -15.33 -0.71 -1.12
CA SER A 22 -15.79 0.69 -1.11
C SER A 22 -14.76 1.63 -0.47
N ALA A 23 -14.10 1.21 0.61
CA ALA A 23 -13.02 1.98 1.24
C ALA A 23 -11.81 2.11 0.30
N GLY A 24 -11.41 1.01 -0.36
CA GLY A 24 -10.36 1.04 -1.37
C GLY A 24 -10.68 1.99 -2.54
N LYS A 25 -11.92 1.99 -3.02
CA LYS A 25 -12.38 2.93 -4.05
C LYS A 25 -12.32 4.38 -3.56
N ALA A 26 -12.79 4.67 -2.35
CA ALA A 26 -12.74 6.01 -1.79
C ALA A 26 -11.29 6.52 -1.62
N LEU A 27 -10.36 5.64 -1.24
CA LEU A 27 -8.93 5.96 -1.19
C LEU A 27 -8.36 6.27 -2.57
N LYS A 28 -8.71 5.45 -3.58
CA LYS A 28 -8.28 5.66 -4.96
C LYS A 28 -8.75 7.02 -5.50
N ASP A 29 -9.98 7.40 -5.18
CA ASP A 29 -10.61 8.66 -5.60
C ASP A 29 -10.21 9.86 -4.69
N SER A 30 -9.28 9.68 -3.74
CA SER A 30 -8.79 10.72 -2.82
C SER A 30 -7.82 11.72 -3.48
N PRO A 31 -7.50 12.87 -2.85
CA PRO A 31 -6.56 13.85 -3.41
C PRO A 31 -5.08 13.44 -3.26
N LEU A 32 -4.78 12.29 -2.68
CA LEU A 32 -3.41 11.77 -2.62
C LEU A 32 -2.95 11.36 -4.03
N PRO A 33 -1.78 11.79 -4.53
CA PRO A 33 -1.36 11.47 -5.90
C PRO A 33 -1.33 9.96 -6.16
N ALA A 34 -1.92 9.52 -7.26
CA ALA A 34 -2.06 8.09 -7.60
C ALA A 34 -0.71 7.33 -7.60
N VAL A 35 0.36 7.98 -8.09
CA VAL A 35 1.72 7.41 -8.05
C VAL A 35 2.20 7.20 -6.61
N THR A 36 1.97 8.17 -5.72
CA THR A 36 2.28 8.02 -4.28
C THR A 36 1.48 6.87 -3.67
N GLN A 37 0.19 6.73 -4.02
CA GLN A 37 -0.65 5.65 -3.52
C GLN A 37 -0.05 4.28 -3.85
N GLU A 38 0.32 4.05 -5.12
CA GLU A 38 0.89 2.76 -5.54
C GLU A 38 2.28 2.50 -4.95
N LEU A 39 3.15 3.51 -4.88
CA LEU A 39 4.48 3.36 -4.26
C LEU A 39 4.37 3.00 -2.77
N VAL A 40 3.48 3.68 -2.04
CA VAL A 40 3.22 3.38 -0.62
C VAL A 40 2.62 1.98 -0.49
N ALA A 41 1.62 1.63 -1.29
CA ALA A 41 0.97 0.32 -1.23
C ALA A 41 1.94 -0.83 -1.54
N LEU A 42 2.79 -0.67 -2.55
CA LEU A 42 3.86 -1.59 -2.88
C LEU A 42 4.86 -1.71 -1.72
N ARG A 43 5.30 -0.57 -1.15
CA ARG A 43 6.29 -0.58 -0.08
C ARG A 43 5.77 -1.23 1.21
N VAL A 44 4.56 -0.89 1.64
CA VAL A 44 3.88 -1.52 2.79
C VAL A 44 3.78 -3.03 2.57
N SER A 45 3.41 -3.46 1.35
CA SER A 45 3.30 -4.86 0.99
C SER A 45 4.64 -5.61 1.00
N GLN A 46 5.73 -4.96 0.58
CA GLN A 46 7.09 -5.51 0.67
C GLN A 46 7.53 -5.70 2.13
N ILE A 47 7.27 -4.72 3.00
CA ILE A 47 7.62 -4.81 4.43
C ILE A 47 6.86 -5.96 5.10
N ASN A 48 5.56 -6.09 4.80
CA ASN A 48 4.71 -7.15 5.35
C ASN A 48 4.93 -8.52 4.69
N GLY A 49 5.59 -8.60 3.52
CA GLY A 49 5.76 -9.84 2.77
C GLY A 49 4.48 -10.36 2.08
N CYS A 50 3.53 -9.48 1.72
CA CYS A 50 2.32 -9.89 1.01
C CYS A 50 2.60 -10.07 -0.50
N ALA A 51 3.00 -11.26 -0.93
CA ALA A 51 3.30 -11.54 -2.34
C ALA A 51 2.15 -11.21 -3.31
N ALA A 52 0.90 -11.53 -2.95
CA ALA A 52 -0.25 -11.22 -3.79
C ALA A 52 -0.47 -9.71 -3.96
N CYS A 53 -0.23 -8.94 -2.90
CA CYS A 53 -0.35 -7.48 -2.93
C CYS A 53 0.82 -6.85 -3.72
N ILE A 54 2.03 -7.40 -3.60
CA ILE A 54 3.19 -6.98 -4.40
C ILE A 54 2.92 -7.21 -5.88
N ASP A 55 2.41 -8.38 -6.27
CA ASP A 55 2.05 -8.69 -7.66
C ASP A 55 1.02 -7.69 -8.20
N MET A 56 -0.03 -7.42 -7.42
CA MET A 56 -1.09 -6.47 -7.76
C MET A 56 -0.57 -5.05 -7.97
N HIS A 57 0.05 -4.46 -6.94
CA HIS A 57 0.47 -3.06 -6.99
C HIS A 57 1.62 -2.81 -7.97
N THR A 58 2.50 -3.80 -8.19
CA THR A 58 3.52 -3.69 -9.24
C THR A 58 2.89 -3.58 -10.63
N LYS A 59 1.87 -4.41 -10.91
CA LYS A 59 1.19 -4.44 -12.21
C LYS A 59 0.27 -3.25 -12.43
N GLU A 60 -0.46 -2.80 -11.41
CA GLU A 60 -1.27 -1.58 -11.47
C GLU A 60 -0.40 -0.34 -11.71
N ALA A 61 0.68 -0.18 -10.95
CA ALA A 61 1.60 0.93 -11.12
C ALA A 61 2.24 0.94 -12.52
N ALA A 62 2.68 -0.23 -13.01
CA ALA A 62 3.22 -0.35 -14.36
C ALA A 62 2.18 0.00 -15.44
N ALA A 63 0.93 -0.44 -15.28
CA ALA A 63 -0.17 -0.09 -16.18
C ALA A 63 -0.50 1.41 -16.14
N ALA A 64 -0.29 2.08 -14.99
CA ALA A 64 -0.41 3.52 -14.82
C ALA A 64 0.80 4.32 -15.31
N GLY A 65 1.82 3.67 -15.89
CA GLY A 65 2.99 4.32 -16.50
C GLY A 65 4.21 4.45 -15.59
N GLU A 66 4.21 3.81 -14.42
CA GLU A 66 5.40 3.78 -13.56
C GLU A 66 6.54 2.96 -14.20
N THR A 67 7.77 3.37 -13.94
CA THR A 67 8.95 2.78 -14.57
C THR A 67 9.43 1.53 -13.83
N ALA A 68 9.96 0.56 -14.57
CA ALA A 68 10.58 -0.63 -13.97
C ALA A 68 11.70 -0.27 -12.98
N VAL A 69 12.46 0.80 -13.24
CA VAL A 69 13.52 1.27 -12.34
C VAL A 69 12.94 1.67 -10.98
N ARG A 70 11.91 2.52 -10.95
CA ARG A 70 11.28 2.96 -9.70
C ARG A 70 10.58 1.81 -8.96
N LEU A 71 9.88 0.93 -9.68
CA LEU A 71 9.24 -0.26 -9.08
C LEU A 71 10.24 -1.19 -8.38
N ASN A 72 11.41 -1.41 -8.99
CA ASN A 72 12.45 -2.24 -8.39
C ASN A 72 13.19 -1.53 -7.24
N LEU A 73 13.35 -0.21 -7.33
CA LEU A 73 14.11 0.57 -6.33
C LEU A 73 13.28 1.02 -5.13
N VAL A 74 11.94 0.93 -5.16
CA VAL A 74 11.11 1.39 -4.03
C VAL A 74 11.45 0.66 -2.72
N ALA A 75 11.92 -0.59 -2.79
CA ALA A 75 12.36 -1.33 -1.61
C ALA A 75 13.63 -0.74 -0.95
N ALA A 76 14.42 0.01 -1.72
CA ALA A 76 15.69 0.62 -1.34
C ALA A 76 15.69 2.15 -1.60
N TRP A 77 14.53 2.78 -1.47
CA TRP A 77 14.28 4.15 -1.93
C TRP A 77 15.20 5.21 -1.30
N ARG A 78 15.70 4.99 -0.08
CA ARG A 78 16.54 5.97 0.65
C ARG A 78 17.81 6.35 -0.11
N GLU A 79 18.41 5.41 -0.83
CA GLU A 79 19.63 5.63 -1.63
C GLU A 79 19.34 5.91 -3.12
N ALA A 80 18.07 5.85 -3.52
CA ALA A 80 17.64 6.06 -4.90
C ALA A 80 17.29 7.52 -5.17
N THR A 81 17.83 8.08 -6.26
CA THR A 81 17.62 9.48 -6.69
C THR A 81 16.36 9.68 -7.53
N VAL A 82 15.64 8.60 -7.85
CA VAL A 82 14.49 8.62 -8.77
C VAL A 82 13.16 8.98 -8.09
N PHE A 83 13.15 9.20 -6.77
CA PHE A 83 11.95 9.56 -5.99
C PHE A 83 12.02 11.03 -5.57
N THR A 84 10.90 11.72 -5.68
CA THR A 84 10.76 13.12 -5.22
C THR A 84 10.77 13.20 -3.69
N GLU A 85 11.06 14.37 -3.12
CA GLU A 85 11.04 14.56 -1.67
C GLU A 85 9.66 14.29 -1.04
N ALA A 86 8.57 14.60 -1.75
CA ALA A 86 7.21 14.26 -1.31
C ALA A 86 7.02 12.74 -1.23
N GLU A 87 7.41 12.00 -2.28
CA GLU A 87 7.35 10.53 -2.30
C GLU A 87 8.21 9.92 -1.19
N ARG A 88 9.42 10.45 -0.97
CA ARG A 88 10.32 10.02 0.10
C ARG A 88 9.69 10.22 1.48
N ALA A 89 9.04 11.36 1.72
CA ALA A 89 8.34 11.63 2.97
C ALA A 89 7.15 10.68 3.18
N ALA A 90 6.39 10.38 2.13
CA ALA A 90 5.30 9.41 2.20
C ALA A 90 5.80 7.98 2.44
N LEU A 91 6.91 7.58 1.81
CA LEU A 91 7.54 6.27 2.00
C LEU A 91 8.06 6.11 3.44
N GLU A 92 8.74 7.11 3.99
CA GLU A 92 9.23 7.08 5.38
C GLU A 92 8.07 6.95 6.38
N LEU A 93 7.00 7.75 6.22
CA LEU A 93 5.78 7.65 7.02
C LEU A 93 5.14 6.26 6.90
N ALA A 94 5.09 5.69 5.70
CA ALA A 94 4.56 4.35 5.46
C ALA A 94 5.40 3.25 6.12
N GLU A 95 6.74 3.37 6.14
CA GLU A 95 7.61 2.40 6.80
C GLU A 95 7.40 2.41 8.33
N GLU A 96 7.43 3.59 8.96
CA GLU A 96 7.20 3.70 10.42
C GLU A 96 5.78 3.29 10.79
N GLY A 97 4.77 3.73 10.03
CA GLY A 97 3.37 3.38 10.23
C GLY A 97 3.07 1.88 10.04
N THR A 98 3.86 1.18 9.22
CA THR A 98 3.75 -0.28 9.06
C THR A 98 4.42 -1.05 10.21
N ARG A 99 5.53 -0.53 10.72
CA ARG A 99 6.36 -1.16 11.76
C ARG A 99 5.97 -0.77 13.19
N VAL A 100 4.74 -0.29 13.40
CA VAL A 100 4.25 0.14 14.73
C VAL A 100 4.42 -0.96 15.80
N ALA A 101 4.24 -2.22 15.43
CA ALA A 101 4.42 -3.36 16.32
C ALA A 101 5.90 -3.62 16.70
N ASP A 102 6.85 -3.27 15.83
CA ASP A 102 8.29 -3.50 16.04
C ASP A 102 8.88 -2.43 16.97
N ALA A 103 8.50 -1.16 16.76
CA ALA A 103 9.14 -0.01 17.39
C ALA A 103 8.45 0.46 18.68
N ALA A 104 7.19 0.06 18.91
CA ALA A 104 6.34 0.43 20.05
C ALA A 104 6.18 1.94 20.33
N ARG A 105 6.61 2.81 19.41
CA ARG A 105 6.58 4.28 19.52
C ARG A 105 5.79 4.98 18.42
N GLY A 106 5.25 4.24 17.46
CA GLY A 106 4.51 4.81 16.33
C GLY A 106 5.38 5.59 15.35
N VAL A 107 4.76 6.49 14.61
CA VAL A 107 5.43 7.45 13.72
C VAL A 107 6.03 8.57 14.57
N SER A 108 7.30 8.89 14.34
CA SER A 108 8.00 9.96 15.05
C SER A 108 7.54 11.36 14.62
N ASP A 109 7.68 12.35 15.51
CA ASP A 109 7.35 13.74 15.21
C ASP A 109 8.15 14.30 14.03
N GLU A 110 9.39 13.85 13.83
CA GLU A 110 10.24 14.24 12.71
C GLU A 110 9.68 13.73 11.38
N VAL A 111 9.29 12.45 11.32
CA VAL A 111 8.69 11.85 10.12
C VAL A 111 7.33 12.48 9.81
N TRP A 112 6.50 12.71 10.83
CA TRP A 112 5.25 13.45 10.67
C TRP A 112 5.47 14.86 10.12
N ALA A 113 6.38 15.63 10.74
CA ALA A 113 6.70 16.98 10.32
C ALA A 113 7.30 17.02 8.91
N CYS A 114 8.02 15.98 8.48
CA CYS A 114 8.53 15.86 7.13
C CYS A 114 7.39 15.67 6.12
N ALA A 115 6.47 14.73 6.36
CA ALA A 115 5.31 14.51 5.49
C ALA A 115 4.42 15.76 5.40
N ALA A 116 4.20 16.45 6.52
CA ALA A 116 3.38 17.66 6.58
C ALA A 116 3.97 18.88 5.84
N LYS A 117 5.22 18.82 5.37
CA LYS A 117 5.78 19.84 4.46
C LYS A 117 5.27 19.71 3.03
N TYR A 118 4.84 18.51 2.63
CA TYR A 118 4.53 18.17 1.23
C TYR A 118 3.06 17.84 0.99
N TYR A 119 2.34 17.43 2.03
CA TYR A 119 0.95 17.01 1.97
C TYR A 119 0.09 17.89 2.87
N ASP A 120 -1.05 18.34 2.36
CA ASP A 120 -2.06 19.03 3.19
C ASP A 120 -2.81 18.06 4.12
N GLU A 121 -3.72 18.59 4.95
CA GLU A 121 -4.45 17.80 5.94
C GLU A 121 -5.28 16.67 5.31
N GLU A 122 -5.89 16.90 4.15
CA GLU A 122 -6.72 15.90 3.47
C GLU A 122 -5.85 14.81 2.83
N GLN A 123 -4.72 15.20 2.22
CA GLN A 123 -3.76 14.27 1.65
C GLN A 123 -3.05 13.44 2.73
N LEU A 124 -2.70 14.04 3.87
CA LEU A 124 -2.15 13.33 5.03
C LEU A 124 -3.18 12.34 5.59
N THR A 125 -4.44 12.74 5.69
CA THR A 125 -5.54 11.87 6.10
C THR A 125 -5.64 10.66 5.16
N ALA A 126 -5.67 10.89 3.85
CA ALA A 126 -5.68 9.83 2.85
C ALA A 126 -4.44 8.92 2.94
N LEU A 127 -3.25 9.48 3.17
CA LEU A 127 -2.00 8.73 3.32
C LEU A 127 -2.03 7.81 4.55
N VAL A 128 -2.46 8.32 5.71
CA VAL A 128 -2.58 7.53 6.95
C VAL A 128 -3.60 6.40 6.78
N ILE A 129 -4.75 6.70 6.16
CA ILE A 129 -5.78 5.70 5.87
C ILE A 129 -5.24 4.66 4.89
N LEU A 130 -4.50 5.06 3.86
CA LEU A 130 -3.90 4.13 2.89
C LEU A 130 -2.91 3.17 3.56
N VAL A 131 -1.98 3.68 4.38
CA VAL A 131 -1.02 2.85 5.13
C VAL A 131 -1.76 1.84 6.01
N SER A 132 -2.82 2.27 6.69
CA SER A 132 -3.65 1.42 7.55
C SER A 132 -4.44 0.37 6.74
N PHE A 133 -5.05 0.78 5.64
CA PHE A 133 -5.81 -0.07 4.73
C PHE A 133 -4.93 -1.14 4.09
N MET A 134 -3.71 -0.78 3.67
CA MET A 134 -2.76 -1.73 3.12
C MET A 134 -2.27 -2.73 4.17
N ASN A 135 -2.06 -2.30 5.41
CA ASN A 135 -1.76 -3.20 6.52
C ASN A 135 -2.90 -4.19 6.80
N LEU A 136 -4.16 -3.78 6.67
CA LEU A 136 -5.34 -4.65 6.74
C LEU A 136 -5.36 -5.65 5.56
N ALA A 137 -5.23 -5.14 4.33
CA ALA A 137 -5.24 -5.94 3.09
C ALA A 137 -4.16 -7.02 3.09
N ASN A 138 -2.93 -6.64 3.46
CA ASN A 138 -1.80 -7.54 3.55
C ASN A 138 -2.08 -8.68 4.55
N ARG A 139 -2.64 -8.38 5.73
CA ARG A 139 -2.96 -9.39 6.74
C ARG A 139 -3.99 -10.41 6.25
N LEU A 140 -5.03 -9.96 5.54
CA LEU A 140 -6.01 -10.87 4.94
C LEU A 140 -5.34 -11.86 3.98
N ASN A 141 -4.49 -11.37 3.08
CA ASN A 141 -3.85 -12.20 2.07
C ASN A 141 -2.76 -13.10 2.63
N ILE A 142 -1.97 -12.63 3.60
CA ILE A 142 -0.90 -13.40 4.24
C ILE A 142 -1.48 -14.55 5.08
N ILE A 143 -2.46 -14.27 5.96
CA ILE A 143 -3.06 -15.27 6.84
C ILE A 143 -3.71 -16.39 6.03
N THR A 144 -4.29 -16.05 4.87
CA THR A 144 -4.98 -16.98 3.98
C THR A 144 -4.11 -17.54 2.86
N GLN A 145 -2.82 -17.19 2.80
CA GLN A 145 -1.84 -17.65 1.81
C GLN A 145 -2.32 -17.48 0.37
N GLN A 146 -2.87 -16.31 0.01
CA GLN A 146 -3.29 -16.05 -1.36
C GLN A 146 -2.09 -16.14 -2.32
N PRO A 147 -2.18 -16.94 -3.41
CA PRO A 147 -1.10 -17.06 -4.36
C PRO A 147 -0.90 -15.77 -5.16
N ALA A 148 0.32 -15.57 -5.64
CA ALA A 148 0.73 -14.44 -6.46
C ALA A 148 1.13 -14.91 -7.87
N GLY A 149 1.21 -13.97 -8.81
CA GLY A 149 1.76 -14.15 -10.16
C GLY A 149 0.71 -14.12 -11.27
N ASN A 150 -0.57 -14.33 -10.93
CA ASN A 150 -1.67 -14.39 -11.88
C ASN A 150 -2.55 -13.14 -11.88
N TYR A 151 -2.21 -12.09 -11.13
CA TYR A 151 -2.97 -10.85 -11.18
C TYR A 151 -2.88 -10.21 -12.58
N GLU A 152 -3.97 -9.64 -13.06
CA GLU A 152 -4.00 -8.83 -14.28
C GLU A 152 -4.44 -7.41 -13.95
N ALA A 153 -3.73 -6.42 -14.49
CA ALA A 153 -4.05 -5.01 -14.22
C ALA A 153 -5.49 -4.68 -14.64
N GLY A 154 -6.21 -3.97 -13.78
CA GLY A 154 -7.63 -3.65 -13.93
C GLY A 154 -8.60 -4.72 -13.43
N GLN A 155 -8.12 -5.88 -12.93
CA GLN A 155 -9.00 -6.97 -12.49
C GLN A 155 -9.99 -6.58 -11.37
N PHE A 156 -9.67 -5.55 -10.58
CA PHE A 156 -10.51 -5.04 -9.48
C PHE A 156 -11.08 -3.64 -9.73
N HIS A 157 -11.03 -3.13 -10.97
CA HIS A 157 -11.52 -1.80 -11.35
C HIS A 157 -12.89 -1.84 -12.05
#